data_AF-A0A3G8JJB7-F1
#
_entry.id   AF-A0A3G8JJB7-F1
#
_cell.length_a   1.000
_cell.length_b   1.000
_cell.length_c   1.000
_cell.angle_alpha   90.00
_cell.angle_beta   90.00
_cell.angle_gamma   90.00
#
_symmetry.space_group_name_H-M   'P 1'
#
loop_
_entity.id
_entity.type
_entity.pdbx_description
1 polymer ?
#
loop_
_entity_poly.entity_id
_entity_poly.type
_entity_poly.pdbx_seq_one_letter_code
_entity_poly.pdbx_strand_id
1 'polypeptide(L)'
;MRVAGCAAAVIAVIGAPITAAAERAPIRAPAAVASLPSVPAVGAIPRAFIRNQFQNCDAICPYIAQGLVEVPVALWHAPGVYADRSARGWSVPMSAGAAAFSVTRPANAAMTGIISNDLSLVLPRAQNALVVAVVEGLEIASVLRAGPRSSDDGDHRDRITEAVATGRTRVLDALNRPLTPDPASTAVVRTPAQQRALDTIDAGSAILFQAPEMLLLGATDAADSAARNLTATGDPAGARAAGEARFRATADRAAELVRGALS
;
A
#
# COMPACT_ATOMS: atom_id res chain seq x y z
N MET A 1 -0.84 19.13 17.92
CA MET A 1 -1.78 18.12 17.38
C MET A 1 -1.09 16.77 17.41
N ARG A 2 -1.55 15.84 18.24
CA ARG A 2 -1.05 14.47 18.31
C ARG A 2 -1.96 13.63 17.41
N VAL A 3 -1.43 13.11 16.30
CA VAL A 3 -2.16 12.16 15.45
C VAL A 3 -2.04 10.80 16.11
N ALA A 4 -3.16 10.31 16.63
CA ALA A 4 -3.33 9.01 17.23
C ALA A 4 -4.32 8.21 16.37
N GLY A 5 -4.00 6.93 16.15
CA GLY A 5 -5.00 5.88 15.91
C GLY A 5 -5.30 5.55 14.45
N CYS A 6 -4.77 4.41 13.98
CA CYS A 6 -5.55 3.27 13.48
C CYS A 6 -4.59 2.17 13.01
N ALA A 7 -3.92 1.51 13.95
CA ALA A 7 -3.23 0.24 13.72
C ALA A 7 -3.65 -0.71 14.85
N ALA A 8 -4.83 -1.32 14.71
CA ALA A 8 -5.31 -2.35 15.63
C ALA A 8 -6.10 -3.40 14.85
N ALA A 9 -5.85 -4.66 15.21
CA ALA A 9 -6.24 -5.93 14.56
C ALA A 9 -5.33 -6.30 13.38
N VAL A 10 -4.42 -7.28 13.46
CA VAL A 10 -4.49 -8.59 14.09
C VAL A 10 -3.09 -8.99 14.61
N ILE A 11 -2.90 -8.99 15.93
CA ILE A 11 -1.78 -9.70 16.57
C ILE A 11 -2.40 -10.55 17.67
N ALA A 12 -2.64 -11.83 17.38
CA ALA A 12 -3.00 -12.81 18.41
C ALA A 12 -2.71 -14.24 17.94
N VAL A 13 -1.43 -14.60 17.71
CA VAL A 13 -0.92 -15.96 18.00
C VAL A 13 0.60 -15.90 18.22
N ILE A 14 1.07 -15.39 19.35
CA ILE A 14 2.41 -15.74 19.85
C ILE A 14 2.33 -15.84 21.37
N GLY A 15 2.50 -17.05 21.91
CA GLY A 15 2.67 -17.23 23.34
C GLY A 15 2.34 -18.63 23.86
N ALA A 16 3.27 -19.57 23.67
CA ALA A 16 3.40 -20.69 24.61
C ALA A 16 4.89 -20.84 24.96
N PRO A 17 5.29 -20.84 26.24
CA PRO A 17 6.67 -21.09 26.63
C PRO A 17 6.90 -22.59 26.60
N ILE A 18 7.98 -23.04 25.96
CA ILE A 18 8.46 -24.43 26.13
C ILE A 18 9.81 -24.33 26.83
N THR A 19 9.79 -24.51 28.14
CA THR A 19 10.97 -24.90 28.93
C THR A 19 10.94 -26.40 29.13
N ALA A 20 11.91 -27.11 28.55
CA ALA A 20 12.51 -28.31 29.12
C ALA A 20 13.73 -28.69 28.27
N ALA A 21 14.93 -28.54 28.85
CA ALA A 21 16.12 -29.22 28.37
C ALA A 21 16.01 -30.71 28.78
N ALA A 22 16.09 -31.61 27.81
CA ALA A 22 16.29 -33.03 28.04
C ALA A 22 17.42 -33.51 27.13
N GLU A 23 18.51 -33.92 27.76
CA GLU A 23 19.68 -34.54 27.13
C GLU A 23 19.28 -35.89 26.53
N ARG A 24 19.61 -36.15 25.26
CA ARG A 24 19.38 -37.44 24.60
C ARG A 24 20.64 -37.96 23.90
N ALA A 25 20.90 -39.24 24.13
CA ALA A 25 21.96 -40.06 23.57
C ALA A 25 21.97 -40.06 22.02
N PRO A 26 23.13 -40.35 21.37
CA PRO A 26 23.24 -40.30 19.92
C PRO A 26 22.53 -41.49 19.26
N ILE A 27 21.47 -41.22 18.49
CA ILE A 27 20.79 -42.20 17.65
C ILE A 27 21.36 -42.10 16.22
N ARG A 28 21.87 -43.22 15.70
CA ARG A 28 22.29 -43.40 14.29
C ARG A 28 21.11 -43.14 13.34
N ALA A 29 21.32 -42.27 12.35
CA ALA A 29 20.34 -41.96 11.32
C ALA A 29 20.34 -43.00 10.17
N PRO A 30 19.17 -43.45 9.68
CA PRO A 30 19.02 -44.00 8.33
C PRO A 30 18.84 -42.89 7.28
N ALA A 31 19.09 -43.27 6.02
CA ALA A 31 19.31 -42.43 4.85
C ALA A 31 18.12 -41.58 4.35
N ALA A 32 18.49 -40.47 3.69
CA ALA A 32 17.74 -39.67 2.72
C ALA A 32 16.29 -39.28 3.10
N VAL A 33 16.18 -38.32 4.01
CA VAL A 33 14.96 -37.52 4.17
C VAL A 33 14.87 -36.59 2.96
N ALA A 34 13.81 -36.72 2.15
CA ALA A 34 13.43 -35.70 1.18
C ALA A 34 13.44 -34.35 1.90
N SER A 35 14.25 -33.41 1.42
CA SER A 35 14.41 -32.10 2.05
C SER A 35 13.04 -31.44 2.20
N LEU A 36 12.50 -31.43 3.42
CA LEU A 36 11.38 -30.57 3.77
C LEU A 36 11.75 -29.16 3.31
N PRO A 37 10.82 -28.41 2.67
CA PRO A 37 11.07 -27.01 2.38
C PRO A 37 11.54 -26.35 3.67
N SER A 38 12.72 -25.74 3.63
CA SER A 38 13.34 -25.18 4.82
C SER A 38 12.37 -24.19 5.46
N VAL A 39 11.88 -24.52 6.65
CA VAL A 39 10.94 -23.65 7.37
C VAL A 39 11.62 -22.29 7.53
N PRO A 40 10.96 -21.18 7.17
CA PRO A 40 11.56 -19.86 7.26
C PRO A 40 12.15 -19.62 8.64
N ALA A 41 13.41 -19.19 8.68
CA ALA A 41 14.12 -18.90 9.92
C ALA A 41 13.29 -17.96 10.81
N VAL A 42 13.41 -18.14 12.14
CA VAL A 42 12.73 -17.25 13.09
C VAL A 42 13.11 -15.79 12.81
N GLY A 43 12.10 -14.93 12.76
CA GLY A 43 12.25 -13.51 12.43
C GLY A 43 12.38 -13.18 10.94
N ALA A 44 12.34 -14.15 10.01
CA ALA A 44 12.45 -13.87 8.57
C ALA A 44 11.31 -12.98 8.05
N ILE A 45 10.07 -13.23 8.49
CA ILE A 45 8.89 -12.42 8.13
C ILE A 45 9.02 -10.98 8.68
N PRO A 46 9.26 -10.75 9.99
CA PRO A 46 9.51 -9.40 10.51
C PRO A 46 10.65 -8.66 9.80
N ARG A 47 11.77 -9.33 9.50
CA ARG A 47 12.89 -8.72 8.75
C ARG A 47 12.48 -8.34 7.33
N ALA A 48 11.74 -9.20 6.64
CA ALA A 48 11.24 -8.90 5.30
C ALA A 48 10.27 -7.71 5.31
N PHE A 49 9.39 -7.64 6.31
CA PHE A 49 8.49 -6.50 6.51
C PHE A 49 9.26 -5.19 6.73
N ILE A 50 10.25 -5.17 7.63
CA ILE A 50 11.09 -3.98 7.89
C ILE A 50 11.83 -3.54 6.62
N ARG A 51 12.44 -4.49 5.88
CA ARG A 51 13.09 -4.20 4.61
C ARG A 51 12.11 -3.60 3.60
N ASN A 52 10.88 -4.09 3.55
CA ASN A 52 9.86 -3.55 2.67
C ASN A 52 9.51 -2.10 3.02
N GLN A 53 9.49 -1.73 4.31
CA GLN A 53 9.29 -0.33 4.71
C GLN A 53 10.39 0.60 4.16
N PHE A 54 11.66 0.16 4.19
CA PHE A 54 12.75 0.93 3.59
C PHE A 54 12.60 1.04 2.07
N GLN A 55 12.34 -0.06 1.38
CA GLN A 55 12.18 -0.04 -0.09
C GLN A 55 10.95 0.77 -0.54
N ASN A 56 9.85 0.73 0.21
CA ASN A 56 8.67 1.57 -0.04
C ASN A 56 9.03 3.06 0.15
N CYS A 57 9.77 3.38 1.21
CA CYS A 57 10.26 4.73 1.43
C CYS A 57 11.22 5.16 0.32
N ASP A 58 12.14 4.32 -0.14
CA ASP A 58 13.04 4.67 -1.24
C ASP A 58 12.28 5.08 -2.51
N ALA A 59 11.09 4.48 -2.75
CA ALA A 59 10.22 4.84 -3.87
C ALA A 59 9.43 6.16 -3.65
N ILE A 60 8.99 6.45 -2.42
CA ILE A 60 8.05 7.55 -2.12
C ILE A 60 8.73 8.77 -1.47
N CYS A 61 9.69 8.54 -0.57
CA CYS A 61 10.36 9.54 0.24
C CYS A 61 11.09 10.64 -0.56
N PRO A 62 11.66 10.39 -1.76
CA PRO A 62 12.18 11.48 -2.58
C PRO A 62 11.12 12.55 -2.89
N TYR A 63 9.87 12.15 -3.16
CA TYR A 63 8.77 13.05 -3.44
C TYR A 63 8.20 13.71 -2.18
N ILE A 64 8.24 13.03 -1.03
CA ILE A 64 7.94 13.66 0.27
C ILE A 64 8.96 14.76 0.56
N ALA A 65 10.25 14.47 0.41
CA ALA A 65 11.32 15.45 0.61
C ALA A 65 11.17 16.62 -0.38
N GLN A 66 10.87 16.32 -1.64
CA GLN A 66 10.53 17.33 -2.65
C GLN A 66 9.40 18.25 -2.16
N GLY A 67 8.26 17.68 -1.74
CA GLY A 67 7.11 18.46 -1.26
C GLY A 67 7.43 19.29 -0.01
N LEU A 68 8.16 18.71 0.95
CA LEU A 68 8.54 19.38 2.19
C LEU A 68 9.54 20.53 1.99
N VAL A 69 10.27 20.56 0.87
CA VAL A 69 11.23 21.62 0.56
C VAL A 69 10.64 22.61 -0.44
N GLU A 70 10.17 22.13 -1.58
CA GLU A 70 9.75 22.99 -2.70
C GLU A 70 8.48 23.77 -2.37
N VAL A 71 7.51 23.20 -1.66
CA VAL A 71 6.25 23.90 -1.34
C VAL A 71 6.48 25.05 -0.37
N PRO A 72 7.19 24.89 0.77
CA PRO A 72 7.50 26.03 1.64
C PRO A 72 8.36 27.11 0.97
N VAL A 73 9.35 26.72 0.18
CA VAL A 73 10.18 27.67 -0.59
C VAL A 73 9.33 28.44 -1.59
N ALA A 74 8.47 27.75 -2.35
CA ALA A 74 7.56 28.41 -3.29
C ALA A 74 6.58 29.35 -2.57
N LEU A 75 6.02 28.93 -1.43
CA LEU A 75 5.13 29.75 -0.62
C LEU A 75 5.83 31.03 -0.13
N TRP A 76 7.09 30.92 0.30
CA TRP A 76 7.91 32.06 0.70
C TRP A 76 8.14 33.05 -0.45
N HIS A 77 8.33 32.56 -1.68
CA HIS A 77 8.56 33.39 -2.86
C HIS A 77 7.28 33.90 -3.53
N ALA A 78 6.11 33.33 -3.22
CA ALA A 78 4.84 33.66 -3.88
C ALA A 78 4.49 35.16 -3.87
N PRO A 79 4.70 35.93 -2.77
CA PRO A 79 4.48 37.38 -2.78
C PRO A 79 5.38 38.11 -3.80
N GLY A 80 6.63 37.68 -3.94
CA GLY A 80 7.56 38.22 -4.93
C GLY A 80 7.12 37.93 -6.36
N VAL A 81 6.59 36.72 -6.61
CA VAL A 81 5.99 36.37 -7.92
C VAL A 81 4.80 37.28 -8.22
N TYR A 82 3.89 37.49 -7.26
CA TYR A 82 2.77 38.42 -7.45
C TYR A 82 3.24 39.84 -7.79
N ALA A 83 4.21 40.36 -7.03
CA ALA A 83 4.75 41.71 -7.20
C ALA A 83 5.43 41.89 -8.57
N ASP A 84 6.29 40.95 -8.98
CA ASP A 84 6.96 40.98 -10.30
C ASP A 84 5.94 40.98 -11.44
N ARG A 85 4.89 40.14 -11.39
CA ARG A 85 3.86 40.11 -12.44
C ARG A 85 3.05 41.39 -12.48
N SER A 86 2.67 41.92 -11.33
CA SER A 86 1.94 43.18 -11.23
C SER A 86 2.75 44.36 -11.76
N ALA A 87 4.06 44.40 -11.46
CA ALA A 87 4.98 45.42 -11.98
C ALA A 87 5.14 45.36 -13.51
N ARG A 88 4.93 44.18 -14.12
CA ARG A 88 4.90 43.99 -15.57
C ARG A 88 3.53 44.29 -16.20
N GLY A 89 2.60 44.86 -15.45
CA GLY A 89 1.28 45.27 -15.94
C GLY A 89 0.26 44.15 -16.07
N TRP A 90 0.49 42.98 -15.45
CA TRP A 90 -0.52 41.92 -15.39
C TRP A 90 -1.71 42.34 -14.52
N SER A 91 -2.91 41.87 -14.84
CA SER A 91 -4.09 42.11 -14.02
C SER A 91 -3.95 41.43 -12.65
N VAL A 92 -4.66 41.95 -11.63
CA VAL A 92 -4.65 41.38 -10.27
C VAL A 92 -4.96 39.87 -10.28
N PRO A 93 -5.99 39.37 -10.99
CA PRO A 93 -6.24 37.93 -11.07
C PRO A 93 -5.09 37.15 -11.71
N MET A 94 -4.50 37.63 -12.81
CA MET A 94 -3.37 36.94 -13.45
C MET A 94 -2.14 36.88 -12.55
N SER A 95 -1.82 37.98 -11.85
CA SER A 95 -0.72 38.02 -10.88
C SER A 95 -0.97 37.08 -9.70
N ALA A 96 -2.20 37.04 -9.19
CA ALA A 96 -2.60 36.11 -8.12
C ALA A 96 -2.53 34.65 -8.58
N GLY A 97 -2.99 34.36 -9.80
CA GLY A 97 -2.86 33.07 -10.45
C GLY A 97 -1.40 32.64 -10.55
N ALA A 98 -0.51 33.52 -11.00
CA ALA A 98 0.91 33.22 -11.13
C ALA A 98 1.55 32.88 -9.78
N ALA A 99 1.22 33.65 -8.73
CA ALA A 99 1.69 33.39 -7.38
C ALA A 99 1.16 32.05 -6.84
N ALA A 100 -0.14 31.78 -6.97
CA ALA A 100 -0.74 30.51 -6.59
C ALA A 100 -0.11 29.33 -7.36
N PHE A 101 0.06 29.46 -8.67
CA PHE A 101 0.62 28.42 -9.54
C PHE A 101 2.06 28.09 -9.15
N SER A 102 2.82 29.08 -8.66
CA SER A 102 4.18 28.85 -8.16
C SER A 102 4.22 27.88 -6.98
N VAL A 103 3.15 27.80 -6.18
CA VAL A 103 3.01 26.92 -5.01
C VAL A 103 2.29 25.62 -5.35
N THR A 104 1.20 25.67 -6.11
CA THR A 104 0.39 24.48 -6.43
C THR A 104 1.15 23.52 -7.33
N ARG A 105 2.03 24.01 -8.21
CA ARG A 105 2.79 23.17 -9.13
C ARG A 105 3.73 22.19 -8.42
N PRO A 106 4.66 22.63 -7.54
CA PRO A 106 5.49 21.70 -6.78
C PRO A 106 4.66 20.81 -5.85
N ALA A 107 3.56 21.32 -5.28
CA ALA A 107 2.66 20.50 -4.46
C ALA A 107 2.02 19.35 -5.28
N ASN A 108 1.51 19.64 -6.47
CA ASN A 108 0.94 18.64 -7.36
C ASN A 108 1.99 17.65 -7.86
N ALA A 109 3.20 18.11 -8.19
CA ALA A 109 4.30 17.24 -8.60
C ALA A 109 4.71 16.25 -7.48
N ALA A 110 4.87 16.75 -6.25
CA ALA A 110 5.16 15.90 -5.09
C ALA A 110 4.05 14.88 -4.84
N MET A 111 2.78 15.32 -4.81
CA MET A 111 1.65 14.41 -4.58
C MET A 111 1.49 13.38 -5.71
N THR A 112 1.70 13.78 -6.97
CA THR A 112 1.71 12.86 -8.12
C THR A 112 2.77 11.79 -7.92
N GLY A 113 3.99 12.17 -7.55
CA GLY A 113 5.07 11.24 -7.29
C GLY A 113 4.77 10.28 -6.14
N ILE A 114 4.27 10.80 -5.02
CA ILE A 114 3.89 9.99 -3.84
C ILE A 114 2.81 8.98 -4.21
N ILE A 115 1.67 9.46 -4.70
CA ILE A 115 0.47 8.64 -4.92
C ILE A 115 0.68 7.67 -6.07
N SER A 116 1.32 8.09 -7.17
CA SER A 116 1.52 7.19 -8.30
C SER A 116 2.47 6.05 -7.94
N ASN A 117 3.53 6.30 -7.14
CA ASN A 117 4.40 5.23 -6.67
C ASN A 117 3.72 4.34 -5.63
N ASP A 118 2.87 4.91 -4.76
CA ASP A 118 2.12 4.08 -3.82
C ASP A 118 1.17 3.12 -4.56
N LEU A 119 0.28 3.68 -5.39
CA LEU A 119 -0.73 2.92 -6.14
C LEU A 119 -0.14 1.91 -7.12
N SER A 120 0.99 2.21 -7.77
CA SER A 120 1.55 1.31 -8.79
C SER A 120 2.59 0.33 -8.27
N LEU A 121 3.29 0.63 -7.16
CA LEU A 121 4.41 -0.19 -6.68
C LEU A 121 4.18 -0.73 -5.27
N VAL A 122 3.86 0.14 -4.32
CA VAL A 122 3.83 -0.20 -2.89
C VAL A 122 2.57 -0.94 -2.52
N LEU A 123 1.41 -0.38 -2.85
CA LEU A 123 0.10 -0.92 -2.52
C LEU A 123 -0.10 -2.32 -3.15
N PRO A 124 0.17 -2.56 -4.44
CA PRO A 124 -0.02 -3.90 -5.02
C PRO A 124 0.86 -4.96 -4.36
N ARG A 125 2.09 -4.62 -3.97
CA ARG A 125 2.97 -5.53 -3.23
C ARG A 125 2.42 -5.84 -1.84
N ALA A 126 1.97 -4.82 -1.11
CA ALA A 126 1.41 -4.97 0.23
C ALA A 126 0.12 -5.81 0.19
N GLN A 127 -0.78 -5.53 -0.76
CA GLN A 127 -2.00 -6.30 -1.00
C GLN A 127 -1.67 -7.76 -1.30
N ASN A 128 -0.72 -8.05 -2.19
CA ASN A 128 -0.32 -9.42 -2.49
C ASN A 128 0.12 -10.18 -1.23
N ALA A 129 0.95 -9.56 -0.39
CA ALA A 129 1.39 -10.18 0.86
C ALA A 129 0.22 -10.42 1.84
N LEU A 130 -0.72 -9.48 1.95
CA LEU A 130 -1.93 -9.62 2.76
C LEU A 130 -2.82 -10.76 2.24
N VAL A 131 -3.09 -10.79 0.94
CA VAL A 131 -3.92 -11.82 0.31
C VAL A 131 -3.31 -13.20 0.54
N VAL A 132 -2.00 -13.37 0.31
CA VAL A 132 -1.31 -14.64 0.59
C VAL A 132 -1.45 -15.02 2.06
N ALA A 133 -1.23 -14.09 3.00
CA ALA A 133 -1.36 -14.37 4.42
C ALA A 133 -2.79 -14.82 4.81
N VAL A 134 -3.82 -14.19 4.24
CA VAL A 134 -5.22 -14.55 4.49
C VAL A 134 -5.57 -15.92 3.88
N VAL A 135 -5.15 -16.19 2.64
CA VAL A 135 -5.40 -17.47 1.97
C VAL A 135 -4.76 -18.64 2.71
N GLU A 136 -3.50 -18.50 3.12
CA GLU A 136 -2.79 -19.53 3.89
C GLU A 136 -3.34 -19.65 5.32
N GLY A 137 -3.79 -18.55 5.92
CA GLY A 137 -4.50 -18.60 7.20
C GLY A 137 -5.80 -19.41 7.13
N LEU A 138 -6.57 -19.23 6.05
CA LEU A 138 -7.79 -20.01 5.80
C LEU A 138 -7.49 -21.49 5.51
N GLU A 139 -6.36 -21.79 4.87
CA GLU A 139 -5.88 -23.16 4.66
C GLU A 139 -5.61 -23.85 5.99
N ILE A 140 -4.82 -23.22 6.87
CA ILE A 140 -4.53 -23.73 8.22
C ILE A 140 -5.84 -23.93 9.01
N ALA A 141 -6.76 -22.97 8.95
CA ALA A 141 -8.06 -23.06 9.60
C ALA A 141 -8.93 -24.21 9.03
N SER A 142 -8.75 -24.57 7.76
CA SER A 142 -9.43 -25.72 7.17
C SER A 142 -8.87 -27.04 7.71
N VAL A 143 -7.54 -27.15 7.82
CA VAL A 143 -6.85 -28.33 8.35
C VAL A 143 -7.24 -28.57 9.81
N LEU A 144 -7.29 -27.51 10.62
CA LEU A 144 -7.74 -27.55 12.01
C LEU A 144 -9.19 -28.07 12.13
N ARG A 145 -10.11 -27.57 11.30
CA ARG A 145 -11.52 -27.95 11.34
C ARG A 145 -11.79 -29.36 10.84
N ALA A 146 -10.98 -29.87 9.92
CA ALA A 146 -11.13 -31.23 9.40
C ALA A 146 -10.87 -32.31 10.47
N GLY A 147 -10.18 -31.97 11.56
CA GLY A 147 -9.85 -32.89 12.64
C GLY A 147 -8.93 -34.05 12.21
N PRO A 148 -8.66 -35.00 13.11
CA PRO A 148 -7.88 -36.21 12.79
C PRO A 148 -8.57 -37.04 11.71
N ARG A 149 -7.79 -37.60 10.77
CA ARG A 149 -8.31 -38.54 9.74
C ARG A 149 -8.25 -40.00 10.20
N SER A 150 -7.50 -40.25 11.27
CA SER A 150 -7.29 -41.55 11.90
C SER A 150 -7.33 -41.38 13.41
N SER A 151 -7.44 -42.48 14.14
CA SER A 151 -7.30 -42.53 15.60
C SER A 151 -5.88 -42.17 16.09
N ASP A 152 -4.91 -42.05 15.18
CA ASP A 152 -3.60 -41.49 15.46
C ASP A 152 -3.61 -39.96 15.38
N ASP A 153 -3.45 -39.32 16.53
CA ASP A 153 -3.33 -37.86 16.67
C ASP A 153 -2.07 -37.29 15.99
N GLY A 154 -1.06 -38.13 15.69
CA GLY A 154 0.17 -37.75 15.01
C GLY A 154 -0.08 -37.15 13.63
N ASP A 155 -0.87 -37.84 12.80
CA ASP A 155 -1.21 -37.39 11.43
C ASP A 155 -1.83 -35.98 11.41
N HIS A 156 -2.70 -35.68 12.37
CA HIS A 156 -3.35 -34.37 12.44
C HIS A 156 -2.36 -33.25 12.76
N ARG A 157 -1.48 -33.49 13.73
CA ARG A 157 -0.44 -32.52 14.16
C ARG A 157 0.58 -32.27 13.04
N ASP A 158 0.96 -33.31 12.33
CA ASP A 158 1.92 -33.20 11.22
C ASP A 158 1.35 -32.35 10.09
N ARG A 159 0.08 -32.55 9.73
CA ARG A 159 -0.63 -31.74 8.73
C ARG A 159 -0.77 -30.27 9.13
N ILE A 160 -1.05 -29.98 10.40
CA ILE A 160 -1.08 -28.59 10.89
C ILE A 160 0.32 -27.96 10.76
N THR A 161 1.34 -28.70 11.17
CA THR A 161 2.74 -28.24 11.12
C THR A 161 3.17 -27.96 9.68
N GLU A 162 2.82 -28.84 8.75
CA GLU A 162 3.07 -28.68 7.31
C GLU A 162 2.32 -27.47 6.73
N ALA A 163 1.04 -27.28 7.07
CA ALA A 163 0.26 -26.13 6.62
C ALA A 163 0.86 -24.81 7.13
N VAL A 164 1.28 -24.76 8.39
CA VAL A 164 1.96 -23.58 8.98
C VAL A 164 3.31 -23.32 8.31
N ALA A 165 4.12 -24.36 8.10
CA ALA A 165 5.40 -24.23 7.42
C ALA A 165 5.23 -23.70 5.99
N THR A 166 4.30 -24.28 5.23
CA THR A 166 3.96 -23.86 3.87
C THR A 166 3.47 -22.42 3.83
N GLY A 167 2.54 -22.07 4.72
CA GLY A 167 2.00 -20.71 4.81
C GLY A 167 3.08 -19.68 5.13
N ARG A 168 3.98 -19.99 6.08
CA ARG A 168 5.12 -19.11 6.40
C ARG A 168 6.03 -18.89 5.20
N THR A 169 6.35 -19.93 4.44
CA THR A 169 7.20 -19.83 3.25
C THR A 169 6.54 -18.93 2.21
N ARG A 170 5.27 -19.18 1.88
CA ARG A 170 4.53 -18.39 0.88
C ARG A 170 4.37 -16.93 1.28
N VAL A 171 4.10 -16.64 2.55
CA VAL A 171 4.04 -15.27 3.06
C VAL A 171 5.42 -14.60 2.95
N LEU A 172 6.50 -15.30 3.30
CA LEU A 172 7.84 -14.76 3.16
C LEU A 172 8.19 -14.49 1.69
N ASP A 173 7.84 -15.39 0.78
CA ASP A 173 8.04 -15.21 -0.66
C ASP A 173 7.25 -14.01 -1.19
N ALA A 174 6.00 -13.86 -0.77
CA ALA A 174 5.16 -12.71 -1.10
C ALA A 174 5.76 -11.39 -0.59
N LEU A 175 6.31 -11.39 0.63
CA LEU A 175 7.00 -10.23 1.21
C LEU A 175 8.35 -9.95 0.53
N ASN A 176 9.02 -10.96 -0.02
CA ASN A 176 10.30 -10.79 -0.72
C ASN A 176 10.14 -10.39 -2.19
N ARG A 177 8.91 -10.23 -2.69
CA ARG A 177 8.71 -9.82 -4.07
C ARG A 177 9.31 -8.44 -4.37
N PRO A 178 9.87 -8.26 -5.57
CA PRO A 178 10.38 -6.95 -5.99
C PRO A 178 9.25 -5.93 -6.08
N LEU A 179 9.58 -4.64 -5.94
CA LEU A 179 8.66 -3.57 -6.31
C LEU A 179 8.63 -3.47 -7.83
N THR A 180 7.51 -3.86 -8.42
CA THR A 180 7.25 -3.78 -9.85
C THR A 180 5.82 -3.32 -10.08
N PRO A 181 5.53 -2.57 -11.15
CA PRO A 181 4.17 -2.20 -11.52
C PRO A 181 3.26 -3.41 -11.72
N ASP A 182 2.01 -3.30 -11.27
CA ASP A 182 0.89 -4.24 -11.51
C ASP A 182 1.27 -5.72 -11.47
N PRO A 183 1.89 -6.19 -10.37
CA PRO A 183 2.36 -7.55 -10.34
C PRO A 183 1.20 -8.54 -10.13
N ALA A 184 1.27 -9.69 -10.81
CA ALA A 184 0.32 -10.77 -10.58
C ALA A 184 0.30 -11.22 -9.11
N SER A 185 -0.89 -11.57 -8.61
CA SER A 185 -1.04 -12.17 -7.29
C SER A 185 -0.35 -13.53 -7.23
N THR A 186 0.36 -13.79 -6.13
CA THR A 186 1.00 -15.08 -5.84
C THR A 186 0.15 -15.98 -4.95
N ALA A 187 -1.06 -15.54 -4.61
CA ALA A 187 -1.96 -16.32 -3.76
C ALA A 187 -2.50 -17.54 -4.52
N VAL A 188 -2.46 -18.70 -3.88
CA VAL A 188 -2.99 -19.95 -4.44
C VAL A 188 -4.38 -20.20 -3.87
N VAL A 189 -5.40 -19.70 -4.55
CA VAL A 189 -6.81 -19.86 -4.17
C VAL A 189 -7.28 -21.27 -4.51
N ARG A 190 -7.86 -21.97 -3.53
CA ARG A 190 -8.36 -23.35 -3.67
C ARG A 190 -9.82 -23.51 -3.33
N THR A 191 -10.42 -22.54 -2.65
CA THR A 191 -11.77 -22.65 -2.10
C THR A 191 -12.59 -21.39 -2.35
N PRO A 192 -13.93 -21.49 -2.40
CA PRO A 192 -14.81 -20.32 -2.49
C PRO A 192 -14.66 -19.34 -1.31
N ALA A 193 -14.29 -19.83 -0.12
CA ALA A 193 -14.05 -18.97 1.03
C ALA A 193 -12.78 -18.13 0.87
N GLN A 194 -11.72 -18.72 0.30
CA GLN A 194 -10.51 -17.97 -0.06
C GLN A 194 -10.80 -16.95 -1.16
N GLN A 195 -11.56 -17.31 -2.20
CA GLN A 195 -11.96 -16.36 -3.25
C GLN A 195 -12.72 -15.17 -2.66
N ARG A 196 -13.73 -15.39 -1.82
CA ARG A 196 -14.46 -14.30 -1.17
C ARG A 196 -13.57 -13.40 -0.31
N ALA A 197 -12.54 -13.97 0.31
CA ALA A 197 -11.59 -13.17 1.08
C ALA A 197 -10.74 -12.27 0.18
N LEU A 198 -10.34 -12.77 -1.01
CA LEU A 198 -9.70 -11.94 -2.04
C LEU A 198 -10.63 -10.81 -2.48
N ASP A 199 -11.85 -11.14 -2.89
CA ASP A 199 -12.83 -10.15 -3.35
C ASP A 199 -13.07 -9.05 -2.28
N THR A 200 -13.11 -9.45 -1.00
CA THR A 200 -13.24 -8.53 0.13
C THR A 200 -12.00 -7.65 0.32
N ILE A 201 -10.79 -8.19 0.15
CA ILE A 201 -9.55 -7.43 0.24
C ILE A 201 -9.45 -6.44 -0.92
N ASP A 202 -9.82 -6.84 -2.13
CA ASP A 202 -9.80 -5.99 -3.32
C ASP A 202 -10.82 -4.84 -3.18
N ALA A 203 -12.05 -5.14 -2.78
CA ALA A 203 -13.07 -4.14 -2.46
C ALA A 203 -12.62 -3.20 -1.33
N GLY A 204 -12.12 -3.77 -0.24
CA GLY A 204 -11.60 -3.00 0.89
C GLY A 204 -10.47 -2.08 0.46
N SER A 205 -9.56 -2.56 -0.39
CA SER A 205 -8.44 -1.75 -0.83
C SER A 205 -8.83 -0.67 -1.83
N ALA A 206 -9.77 -0.96 -2.72
CA ALA A 206 -10.37 0.04 -3.60
C ALA A 206 -10.95 1.22 -2.80
N ILE A 207 -11.70 0.92 -1.74
CA ILE A 207 -12.42 1.91 -0.93
C ILE A 207 -11.49 2.66 0.02
N LEU A 208 -10.57 1.96 0.70
CA LEU A 208 -9.79 2.52 1.80
C LEU A 208 -8.47 3.15 1.36
N PHE A 209 -7.92 2.74 0.22
CA PHE A 209 -6.61 3.21 -0.26
C PHE A 209 -6.72 3.84 -1.64
N GLN A 210 -7.12 3.07 -2.65
CA GLN A 210 -7.00 3.50 -4.05
C GLN A 210 -7.86 4.72 -4.37
N ALA A 211 -9.16 4.69 -4.06
CA ALA A 211 -10.05 5.81 -4.33
C ALA A 211 -9.70 7.07 -3.52
N PRO A 212 -9.45 7.00 -2.18
CA PRO A 212 -9.01 8.16 -1.42
C PRO A 212 -7.72 8.79 -1.94
N GLU A 213 -6.73 7.99 -2.32
CA GLU A 213 -5.48 8.49 -2.89
C GLU A 213 -5.70 9.14 -4.25
N MET A 214 -6.52 8.55 -5.12
CA MET A 214 -6.92 9.21 -6.37
C MET A 214 -7.58 10.56 -6.10
N LEU A 215 -8.51 10.64 -5.15
CA LEU A 215 -9.18 11.90 -4.80
C LEU A 215 -8.19 12.96 -4.27
N LEU A 216 -7.19 12.55 -3.48
CA LEU A 216 -6.15 13.45 -3.01
C LEU A 216 -5.29 13.98 -4.16
N LEU A 217 -4.91 13.12 -5.12
CA LEU A 217 -4.23 13.52 -6.34
C LEU A 217 -5.10 14.47 -7.18
N GLY A 218 -6.39 14.17 -7.30
CA GLY A 218 -7.36 15.02 -8.00
C GLY A 218 -7.50 16.39 -7.36
N ALA A 219 -7.43 16.49 -6.03
CA ALA A 219 -7.48 17.77 -5.33
C ALA A 219 -6.25 18.64 -5.64
N THR A 220 -5.04 18.07 -5.68
CA THR A 220 -3.85 18.84 -6.05
C THR A 220 -3.81 19.22 -7.53
N ASP A 221 -4.25 18.34 -8.43
CA ASP A 221 -4.34 18.64 -9.86
C ASP A 221 -5.40 19.71 -10.15
N ALA A 222 -6.51 19.68 -9.42
CA ALA A 222 -7.55 20.70 -9.51
C ALA A 222 -7.04 22.08 -9.07
N ALA A 223 -6.34 22.16 -7.94
CA ALA A 223 -5.74 23.41 -7.47
C ALA A 223 -4.70 23.94 -8.46
N ASP A 224 -3.83 23.08 -8.98
CA ASP A 224 -2.83 23.45 -9.98
C ASP A 224 -3.46 23.94 -11.28
N SER A 225 -4.47 23.23 -11.78
CA SER A 225 -5.19 23.59 -13.01
C SER A 225 -5.95 24.89 -12.88
N ALA A 226 -6.58 25.15 -11.72
CA ALA A 226 -7.24 26.42 -11.45
C ALA A 226 -6.22 27.57 -11.42
N ALA A 227 -5.11 27.42 -10.69
CA ALA A 227 -4.08 28.44 -10.60
C ALA A 227 -3.43 28.74 -11.97
N ARG A 228 -3.15 27.69 -12.76
CA ARG A 228 -2.63 27.80 -14.13
C ARG A 228 -3.60 28.53 -15.06
N ASN A 229 -4.89 28.19 -14.99
CA ASN A 229 -5.91 28.85 -15.81
C ASN A 229 -6.02 30.33 -15.41
N LEU A 230 -6.09 30.64 -14.12
CA LEU A 230 -6.14 32.02 -13.62
C LEU A 230 -4.93 32.84 -14.06
N THR A 231 -3.73 32.25 -14.03
CA THR A 231 -2.50 32.85 -14.55
C THR A 231 -2.63 33.23 -16.03
N ALA A 232 -3.21 32.34 -16.83
CA ALA A 232 -3.27 32.47 -18.28
C ALA A 232 -4.39 33.40 -18.76
N THR A 233 -5.54 33.40 -18.08
CA THR A 233 -6.76 34.06 -18.56
C THR A 233 -7.13 35.29 -17.74
N GLY A 234 -6.74 35.33 -16.46
CA GLY A 234 -7.24 36.32 -15.50
C GLY A 234 -8.72 36.17 -15.15
N ASP A 235 -9.37 35.07 -15.54
CA ASP A 235 -10.78 34.80 -15.29
C ASP A 235 -10.97 33.86 -14.08
N PRO A 236 -11.48 34.35 -12.93
CA PRO A 236 -11.73 33.51 -11.76
C PRO A 236 -12.79 32.41 -11.98
N ALA A 237 -13.80 32.67 -12.82
CA ALA A 237 -14.85 31.69 -13.09
C ALA A 237 -14.30 30.54 -13.96
N GLY A 238 -13.57 30.88 -15.02
CA GLY A 238 -12.83 29.92 -15.85
C GLY A 238 -11.80 29.11 -15.06
N ALA A 239 -11.09 29.74 -14.12
CA ALA A 239 -10.15 29.05 -13.24
C ALA A 239 -10.85 28.02 -12.34
N ARG A 240 -11.96 28.39 -11.71
CA ARG A 240 -12.78 27.47 -10.92
C ARG A 240 -13.29 26.31 -11.76
N ALA A 241 -13.84 26.59 -12.94
CA ALA A 241 -14.34 25.57 -13.85
C ALA A 241 -13.23 24.59 -14.28
N ALA A 242 -12.02 25.09 -14.55
CA ALA A 242 -10.87 24.26 -14.88
C ALA A 242 -10.48 23.31 -13.73
N GLY A 243 -10.44 23.81 -12.49
CA GLY A 243 -10.18 22.98 -11.31
C GLY A 243 -11.27 21.93 -11.08
N GLU A 244 -12.54 22.34 -11.13
CA GLU A 244 -13.68 21.43 -10.96
C GLU A 244 -13.70 20.32 -12.02
N ALA A 245 -13.39 20.64 -13.28
CA ALA A 245 -13.33 19.65 -14.35
C ALA A 245 -12.27 18.57 -14.07
N ARG A 246 -11.09 18.96 -13.56
CA ARG A 246 -10.03 18.00 -13.17
C ARG A 246 -10.44 17.14 -11.99
N PHE A 247 -11.00 17.75 -10.95
CA PHE A 247 -11.43 17.00 -9.78
C PHE A 247 -12.52 15.98 -10.14
N ARG A 248 -13.53 16.36 -10.93
CA ARG A 248 -14.61 15.46 -11.37
C ARG A 248 -14.06 14.28 -12.16
N ALA A 249 -13.16 14.51 -13.11
CA ALA A 249 -12.56 13.43 -13.89
C ALA A 249 -11.87 12.38 -13.00
N THR A 250 -11.17 12.83 -11.96
CA THR A 250 -10.53 11.93 -10.99
C THR A 250 -11.55 11.25 -10.07
N ALA A 251 -12.59 11.95 -9.64
CA ALA A 251 -13.67 11.38 -8.82
C ALA A 251 -14.46 10.31 -9.58
N ASP A 252 -14.74 10.51 -10.87
CA ASP A 252 -15.40 9.53 -11.72
C ASP A 252 -14.55 8.26 -11.85
N ARG A 253 -13.23 8.41 -12.05
CA ARG A 253 -12.31 7.27 -12.09
C ARG A 253 -12.21 6.52 -10.76
N ALA A 254 -12.18 7.24 -9.64
CA ALA A 254 -12.22 6.64 -8.31
C ALA A 254 -13.54 5.86 -8.09
N ALA A 255 -14.67 6.42 -8.53
CA ALA A 255 -15.97 5.75 -8.45
C ALA A 255 -16.08 4.52 -9.36
N GLU A 256 -15.48 4.55 -10.55
CA GLU A 256 -15.36 3.38 -11.44
C GLU A 256 -14.56 2.26 -10.78
N LEU A 257 -13.43 2.60 -10.16
CA LEU A 257 -12.58 1.65 -9.45
C LEU A 257 -13.33 0.96 -8.31
N VAL A 258 -14.04 1.72 -7.47
CA VAL A 258 -14.87 1.16 -6.38
C VAL A 258 -16.00 0.29 -6.93
N ARG A 259 -16.70 0.73 -7.99
CA ARG A 259 -17.76 -0.08 -8.60
C ARG A 259 -17.24 -1.39 -9.17
N GLY A 260 -16.10 -1.36 -9.86
CA GLY A 260 -15.47 -2.57 -10.41
C GLY A 260 -14.98 -3.53 -9.33
N ALA A 261 -14.58 -3.03 -8.17
CA ALA A 261 -14.17 -3.89 -7.05
C ALA A 261 -15.36 -4.49 -6.26
N LEU A 262 -16.58 -3.98 -6.46
CA LEU A 262 -17.79 -4.43 -5.77
C LEU A 262 -18.70 -5.32 -6.65
N SER A 263 -18.42 -5.42 -7.95
CA SER A 263 -19.18 -6.23 -8.92
C SER A 263 -18.64 -7.65 -9.04
#